data_AF-A0AAU4Z262-F1
#
_entry.id   AF-A0AAU4Z262-F1
#
_cell.length_a   1.000
_cell.length_b   1.000
_cell.length_c   1.000
_cell.angle_alpha   90.00
_cell.angle_beta   90.00
_cell.angle_gamma   90.00
#
_symmetry.space_group_name_H-M   'P 1'
#
loop_
_entity.id
_entity.type
_entity.pdbx_description
1 polymer ?
#
loop_
_entity_poly.entity_id
_entity_poly.type
_entity_poly.pdbx_seq_one_letter_code
_entity_poly.pdbx_strand_id
1 'polypeptide(L)'
;MSLVPQPDYWEYEGTRRVGRWLSEPAVQESHAPRLHEAAPPPSVTAQPEPYVQPPDSGVSVRAATDALQTAPDIEQFTEVFDHTVDEAHGAFAQAHLFLESAANWCRDRGALDPADQLDSWALRLEELIDDVRVLPESLAVESGWRYLDERRAQVALRPSPTAPAARPTAAQPDGARVVPPAASPAVRRR
;
A
#
# COMPACT_ATOMS: atom_id res chain seq x y z
N MET A 1 23.32 -31.68 -18.52
CA MET A 1 22.29 -30.79 -17.97
C MET A 1 22.05 -31.25 -16.54
N SER A 2 22.52 -30.50 -15.54
CA SER A 2 22.37 -30.87 -14.14
C SER A 2 20.99 -30.48 -13.64
N LEU A 3 20.15 -31.46 -13.31
CA LEU A 3 18.89 -31.24 -12.62
C LEU A 3 19.21 -30.93 -11.15
N VAL A 4 19.11 -29.67 -10.78
CA VAL A 4 19.14 -29.28 -9.37
C VAL A 4 17.84 -29.77 -8.75
N PRO A 5 17.88 -30.59 -7.69
CA PRO A 5 16.67 -31.07 -7.05
C PRO A 5 15.89 -29.88 -6.47
N GLN A 6 14.57 -29.87 -6.64
CA GLN A 6 13.68 -28.86 -6.07
C GLN A 6 13.14 -29.31 -4.70
N PRO A 7 13.08 -28.41 -3.71
CA PRO A 7 12.59 -28.74 -2.37
C PRO A 7 11.09 -29.06 -2.37
N ASP A 8 10.65 -29.86 -1.41
CA ASP A 8 9.25 -30.28 -1.28
C ASP A 8 8.33 -29.10 -0.97
N TYR A 9 8.84 -28.10 -0.25
CA TYR A 9 8.13 -26.85 0.03
C TYR A 9 9.08 -25.69 0.35
N TRP A 10 8.56 -24.47 0.25
CA TRP A 10 9.30 -23.24 0.51
C TRP A 10 8.75 -22.54 1.75
N GLU A 11 9.63 -22.14 2.66
CA GLU A 11 9.31 -21.31 3.82
C GLU A 11 9.95 -19.93 3.66
N TYR A 12 9.30 -18.90 4.19
CA TYR A 12 9.88 -17.56 4.30
C TYR A 12 10.45 -17.37 5.70
N GLU A 13 11.76 -17.11 5.76
CA GLU A 13 12.48 -16.73 6.98
C GLU A 13 12.84 -15.24 6.86
N GLY A 14 11.96 -14.38 7.39
CA GLY A 14 12.02 -12.93 7.17
C GLY A 14 11.73 -12.58 5.71
N THR A 15 12.66 -11.88 5.05
CA THR A 15 12.56 -11.52 3.62
C THR A 15 13.17 -12.55 2.67
N ARG A 16 13.67 -13.68 3.18
CA ARG A 16 14.38 -14.68 2.37
C ARG A 16 13.55 -15.96 2.21
N ARG A 17 13.53 -16.49 0.99
CA ARG A 17 12.90 -17.76 0.65
C ARG A 17 13.87 -18.91 0.85
N VAL A 18 13.50 -19.89 1.67
CA VAL A 18 14.33 -21.05 2.04
C VAL A 18 13.61 -22.34 1.66
N GLY A 19 14.31 -23.23 0.95
CA GLY A 19 13.77 -24.54 0.55
C GLY A 19 13.94 -25.56 1.66
N ARG A 20 12.87 -26.25 2.03
CA ARG A 20 12.90 -27.34 3.02
C ARG A 20 12.57 -28.66 2.36
N TRP A 21 13.25 -29.69 2.83
CA TRP A 21 13.05 -31.07 2.41
C TRP A 21 12.31 -31.78 3.53
N LEU A 22 11.22 -32.47 3.20
CA LEU A 22 10.58 -33.37 4.15
C LEU A 22 11.50 -34.59 4.29
N SER A 23 12.16 -34.74 5.44
CA SER A 23 12.86 -35.98 5.75
C SER A 23 11.88 -37.14 5.62
N GLU A 24 12.20 -38.13 4.78
CA GLU A 24 11.38 -39.33 4.61
C GLU A 24 11.01 -39.92 5.98
N PRO A 25 9.75 -40.34 6.20
CA PRO A 25 9.46 -41.23 7.31
C PRO A 25 10.30 -42.50 7.08
N ALA A 26 11.13 -42.85 8.06
CA ALA A 26 11.93 -44.07 8.03
C ALA A 26 11.06 -45.25 7.58
N VAL A 27 11.37 -45.80 6.40
CA VAL A 27 10.75 -47.02 5.89
C VAL A 27 11.07 -48.12 6.88
N GLN A 28 10.08 -48.44 7.73
CA GLN A 28 10.13 -49.60 8.60
C GLN A 28 9.90 -50.82 7.71
N GLU A 29 10.97 -51.41 7.18
CA GLU A 29 10.95 -52.72 6.53
C GLU A 29 10.32 -53.72 7.50
N SER A 30 9.08 -54.14 7.21
CA SER A 30 8.44 -55.27 7.87
C SER A 30 8.15 -56.33 6.83
N HIS A 31 9.04 -57.33 6.83
CA HIS A 31 8.95 -58.61 6.15
C HIS A 31 7.52 -59.18 6.12
N ALA A 32 7.06 -59.56 4.92
CA ALA A 32 6.04 -60.59 4.76
C ALA A 32 6.69 -61.99 4.91
N PRO A 33 5.96 -63.04 5.35
CA PRO A 33 5.13 -63.76 4.35
C PRO A 33 3.82 -64.42 4.85
N ARG A 34 2.82 -64.35 3.96
CA ARG A 34 1.86 -65.41 3.50
C ARG A 34 0.70 -65.96 4.37
N LEU A 35 -0.48 -65.81 3.73
CA LEU A 35 -1.61 -66.75 3.46
C LEU A 35 -2.88 -66.76 4.36
N HIS A 36 -4.01 -66.72 3.62
CA HIS A 36 -5.39 -67.15 3.88
C HIS A 36 -6.50 -66.14 4.28
N GLU A 37 -7.45 -66.04 3.34
CA GLU A 37 -8.90 -66.21 3.50
C GLU A 37 -9.78 -65.04 4.01
N ALA A 38 -10.53 -64.48 3.05
CA ALA A 38 -11.90 -63.95 3.09
C ALA A 38 -12.42 -63.16 4.31
N ALA A 39 -12.64 -61.85 4.11
CA ALA A 39 -13.75 -61.10 4.70
C ALA A 39 -14.13 -59.92 3.78
N PRO A 40 -15.43 -59.59 3.60
CA PRO A 40 -15.85 -58.42 2.81
C PRO A 40 -15.40 -57.12 3.49
N PRO A 41 -15.16 -56.03 2.73
CA PRO A 41 -14.72 -54.77 3.33
C PRO A 41 -15.83 -54.21 4.24
N PRO A 42 -15.52 -53.76 5.46
CA PRO A 42 -16.48 -53.03 6.27
C PRO A 42 -16.81 -51.70 5.57
N SER A 43 -18.11 -51.38 5.53
CA SER A 43 -18.65 -50.11 5.07
C SER A 43 -17.82 -48.95 5.60
N VAL A 44 -17.10 -48.27 4.71
CA VAL A 44 -16.44 -47.01 5.02
C VAL A 44 -17.56 -45.98 5.17
N THR A 45 -17.96 -45.78 6.42
CA THR A 45 -18.69 -44.58 6.83
C THR A 45 -17.78 -43.42 6.51
N ALA A 46 -18.01 -42.77 5.36
CA ALA A 46 -17.33 -41.55 4.98
C ALA A 46 -17.67 -40.48 6.03
N GLN A 47 -16.81 -40.35 7.03
CA GLN A 47 -16.76 -39.15 7.87
C GLN A 47 -16.38 -38.00 6.93
N PRO A 48 -17.15 -36.91 6.85
CA PRO A 48 -16.71 -35.72 6.13
C PRO A 48 -15.42 -35.23 6.79
N GLU A 49 -14.33 -35.17 6.02
CA GLU A 49 -13.09 -34.58 6.51
C GLU A 49 -13.39 -33.17 7.04
N PRO A 50 -12.83 -32.79 8.20
CA PRO A 50 -13.04 -31.46 8.74
C PRO A 50 -12.52 -30.44 7.73
N TYR A 51 -13.42 -29.63 7.19
CA TYR A 51 -13.08 -28.46 6.39
C TYR A 51 -12.12 -27.63 7.25
N VAL A 52 -10.83 -27.63 6.88
CA VAL A 52 -9.83 -26.81 7.54
C VAL A 52 -10.22 -25.37 7.26
N GLN A 53 -10.84 -24.75 8.25
CA GLN A 53 -11.23 -23.36 8.18
C GLN A 53 -9.95 -22.55 7.98
N PRO A 54 -9.85 -21.74 6.91
CA PRO A 54 -8.66 -20.92 6.72
C PRO A 54 -8.49 -20.01 7.94
N PRO A 55 -7.23 -19.74 8.36
CA PRO A 55 -6.97 -18.96 9.56
C PRO A 55 -7.67 -17.60 9.44
N ASP A 56 -8.54 -17.30 10.42
CA ASP A 56 -9.16 -15.99 10.59
C ASP A 56 -8.04 -14.96 10.73
N SER A 57 -7.79 -14.23 9.65
CA SER A 57 -6.70 -13.27 9.56
C SER A 57 -7.18 -11.95 10.16
N GLY A 58 -6.87 -11.75 11.44
CA GLY A 58 -6.50 -10.46 12.07
C GLY A 58 -7.53 -9.34 12.18
N VAL A 59 -8.19 -8.95 11.08
CA VAL A 59 -9.11 -7.81 11.03
C VAL A 59 -10.45 -8.28 10.52
N SER A 60 -11.52 -8.03 11.28
CA SER A 60 -12.84 -8.09 10.68
C SER A 60 -12.91 -7.01 9.60
N VAL A 61 -12.89 -7.40 8.32
CA VAL A 61 -13.01 -6.48 7.16
C VAL A 61 -14.17 -5.50 7.37
N ARG A 62 -15.24 -5.97 8.01
CA ARG A 62 -16.39 -5.15 8.40
C ARG A 62 -16.03 -4.05 9.40
N ALA A 63 -15.32 -4.39 10.48
CA ALA A 63 -14.89 -3.42 11.48
C ALA A 63 -13.92 -2.36 10.90
N ALA A 64 -12.98 -2.78 10.05
CA ALA A 64 -12.11 -1.83 9.34
C ALA A 64 -12.90 -0.93 8.37
N THR A 65 -13.86 -1.49 7.65
CA THR A 65 -14.75 -0.71 6.76
C THR A 65 -15.55 0.31 7.55
N ASP A 66 -16.15 -0.08 8.68
CA ASP A 66 -16.90 0.81 9.54
C ASP A 66 -15.97 1.92 10.11
N ALA A 67 -14.75 1.56 10.53
CA ALA A 67 -13.76 2.52 11.02
C ALA A 67 -13.38 3.56 9.95
N LEU A 68 -13.10 3.13 8.71
CA LEU A 68 -12.82 4.02 7.58
C LEU A 68 -13.97 4.99 7.29
N GLN A 69 -15.23 4.52 7.38
CA GLN A 69 -16.41 5.35 7.15
C GLN A 69 -16.64 6.39 8.24
N THR A 70 -16.19 6.12 9.47
CA THR A 70 -16.37 7.00 10.63
C THR A 70 -15.17 7.91 10.90
N ALA A 71 -14.08 7.79 10.11
CA ALA A 71 -12.88 8.60 10.26
C ALA A 71 -13.22 10.11 10.12
N PRO A 72 -12.89 10.96 11.12
CA PRO A 72 -13.28 12.37 11.12
C PRO A 72 -12.37 13.27 10.26
N ASP A 73 -11.16 12.80 9.96
CA ASP A 73 -10.14 13.54 9.21
C ASP A 73 -9.28 12.57 8.37
N ILE A 74 -8.42 13.14 7.52
CA ILE A 74 -7.60 12.36 6.58
C ILE A 74 -6.52 11.57 7.33
N GLU A 75 -6.00 12.11 8.44
CA GLU A 75 -4.97 11.48 9.25
C GLU A 75 -5.49 10.18 9.87
N GLN A 76 -6.66 10.20 10.49
CA GLN A 76 -7.30 9.00 11.05
C GLN A 76 -7.74 8.02 9.96
N PHE A 77 -8.18 8.51 8.80
CA PHE A 77 -8.44 7.64 7.65
C PHE A 77 -7.17 6.89 7.24
N THR A 78 -6.06 7.59 7.07
CA THR A 78 -4.78 6.98 6.67
C THR A 78 -4.25 6.00 7.71
N GLU A 79 -4.39 6.30 9.01
CA GLU A 79 -3.96 5.40 10.08
C GLU A 79 -4.75 4.08 10.07
N VAL A 80 -6.08 4.15 9.95
CA VAL A 80 -6.93 2.95 9.86
C VAL A 80 -6.64 2.17 8.59
N PHE A 81 -6.44 2.87 7.47
CA PHE A 81 -6.12 2.26 6.19
C PHE A 81 -4.79 1.52 6.23
N ASP A 82 -3.71 2.17 6.69
CA ASP A 82 -2.37 1.58 6.80
C ASP A 82 -2.36 0.35 7.68
N HIS A 83 -2.97 0.47 8.87
CA HIS A 83 -3.06 -0.63 9.80
C HIS A 83 -3.80 -1.83 9.19
N THR A 84 -4.89 -1.58 8.47
CA THR A 84 -5.66 -2.64 7.80
C THR A 84 -4.85 -3.29 6.68
N VAL A 85 -4.10 -2.51 5.89
CA VAL A 85 -3.25 -3.01 4.80
C VAL A 85 -2.08 -3.83 5.34
N ASP A 86 -1.44 -3.37 6.40
CA ASP A 86 -0.33 -4.07 7.05
C ASP A 86 -0.77 -5.42 7.63
N GLU A 87 -1.92 -5.47 8.32
CA GLU A 87 -2.46 -6.72 8.84
C GLU A 87 -2.93 -7.67 7.70
N ALA A 88 -3.42 -7.11 6.60
CA ALA A 88 -3.80 -7.88 5.41
C ALA A 88 -2.60 -8.39 4.59
N HIS A 89 -1.37 -7.92 4.87
CA HIS A 89 -0.18 -8.30 4.08
C HIS A 89 0.02 -9.82 4.02
N GLY A 90 -0.23 -10.52 5.14
CA GLY A 90 -0.18 -11.98 5.18
C GLY A 90 -1.22 -12.65 4.28
N ALA A 91 -2.45 -12.12 4.26
CA ALA A 91 -3.54 -12.63 3.42
C ALA A 91 -3.25 -12.41 1.92
N PHE A 92 -2.65 -11.27 1.58
CA PHE A 92 -2.20 -10.98 0.22
C PHE A 92 -1.11 -11.94 -0.26
N ALA A 93 -0.09 -12.18 0.59
CA ALA A 93 0.95 -13.15 0.28
C ALA A 93 0.38 -14.57 0.11
N GLN A 94 -0.57 -14.98 0.95
CA GLN A 94 -1.26 -16.26 0.83
C GLN A 94 -2.06 -16.37 -0.48
N ALA A 95 -2.79 -15.32 -0.86
CA ALA A 95 -3.54 -15.29 -2.11
C ALA A 95 -2.63 -15.38 -3.34
N HIS A 96 -1.50 -14.68 -3.34
CA HIS A 96 -0.49 -14.77 -4.40
C HIS A 96 0.05 -16.20 -4.53
N LEU A 97 0.50 -16.80 -3.42
CA LEU A 97 1.01 -18.18 -3.39
C LEU A 97 -0.03 -19.20 -3.86
N PHE A 98 -1.30 -18.98 -3.51
CA PHE A 98 -2.40 -19.82 -3.97
C PHE A 98 -2.56 -19.76 -5.49
N LEU A 99 -2.54 -18.57 -6.08
CA LEU A 99 -2.65 -18.37 -7.53
C LEU A 99 -1.48 -19.02 -8.29
N GLU A 100 -0.24 -18.82 -7.82
CA GLU A 100 0.95 -19.46 -8.40
C GLU A 100 0.87 -20.99 -8.33
N SER A 101 0.42 -21.52 -7.19
CA SER A 101 0.26 -22.97 -7.00
C SER A 101 -0.80 -23.55 -7.94
N ALA A 102 -1.91 -22.84 -8.14
CA ALA A 102 -2.94 -23.22 -9.09
C ALA A 102 -2.44 -23.16 -10.53
N ALA A 103 -1.67 -22.13 -10.89
CA ALA A 103 -1.07 -22.01 -12.22
C ALA A 103 -0.09 -23.17 -12.51
N ASN A 104 0.77 -23.51 -11.55
CA ASN A 104 1.67 -24.66 -11.64
C ASN A 104 0.89 -25.96 -11.89
N TRP A 105 -0.18 -26.19 -11.11
CA TRP A 105 -1.04 -27.38 -11.25
C TRP A 105 -1.69 -27.48 -12.64
N CYS A 106 -2.08 -26.34 -13.23
CA CYS A 106 -2.61 -26.25 -14.58
C CYS A 106 -1.54 -26.57 -15.63
N ARG A 107 -0.31 -26.04 -15.49
CA ARG A 107 0.81 -26.33 -16.41
C ARG A 107 1.18 -27.81 -16.41
N ASP A 108 1.22 -28.44 -15.23
CA ASP A 108 1.50 -29.88 -15.10
C ASP A 108 0.48 -30.77 -15.82
N ARG A 109 -0.73 -30.24 -16.09
CA ARG A 109 -1.82 -30.93 -16.80
C ARG A 109 -1.99 -30.46 -18.24
N GLY A 110 -1.10 -29.61 -18.75
CA GLY A 110 -1.17 -29.06 -20.10
C GLY A 110 -2.30 -28.04 -20.31
N ALA A 111 -2.93 -27.54 -19.23
CA ALA A 111 -3.91 -26.48 -19.29
C ALA A 111 -3.20 -25.11 -19.28
N LEU A 112 -2.62 -24.74 -20.42
CA LEU A 112 -1.79 -23.53 -20.53
C LEU A 112 -2.61 -22.24 -20.45
N ASP A 113 -3.74 -22.12 -21.16
CA ASP A 113 -4.54 -20.87 -21.12
C ASP A 113 -5.04 -20.52 -19.69
N PRO A 114 -5.55 -21.48 -18.88
CA PRO A 114 -5.89 -21.20 -17.48
C PRO A 114 -4.67 -20.86 -16.62
N ALA A 115 -3.52 -21.47 -16.88
CA ALA A 115 -2.29 -21.16 -16.15
C ALA A 115 -1.85 -19.71 -16.41
N ASP A 116 -1.84 -19.28 -17.67
CA ASP A 116 -1.50 -17.90 -18.05
C ASP A 116 -2.49 -16.89 -17.44
N GLN A 117 -3.77 -17.25 -17.35
CA GLN A 117 -4.77 -16.41 -16.70
C GLN A 117 -4.52 -16.27 -15.19
N LEU A 118 -4.18 -17.36 -14.52
CA LEU A 118 -3.85 -17.35 -13.08
C LEU A 118 -2.56 -16.58 -12.80
N ASP A 119 -1.53 -16.75 -13.61
CA ASP A 119 -0.28 -15.99 -13.53
C ASP A 119 -0.55 -14.48 -13.77
N SER A 120 -1.44 -14.12 -14.72
CA SER A 120 -1.87 -12.74 -14.90
C SER A 120 -2.61 -12.18 -13.69
N TRP A 121 -3.39 -12.99 -12.96
CA TRP A 121 -4.07 -12.53 -11.75
C TRP A 121 -3.09 -12.35 -10.58
N ALA A 122 -2.09 -13.23 -10.46
CA ALA A 122 -1.04 -13.09 -9.45
C ALA A 122 -0.26 -11.78 -9.64
N LEU A 123 0.13 -11.46 -10.89
CA LEU A 123 0.80 -10.20 -11.22
C LEU A 123 -0.06 -8.98 -10.90
N ARG A 124 -1.35 -9.00 -11.29
CA ARG A 124 -2.26 -7.87 -10.96
C ARG A 124 -2.47 -7.70 -9.48
N LEU A 125 -2.43 -8.80 -8.71
CA LEU A 125 -2.53 -8.73 -7.26
C LEU A 125 -1.29 -8.06 -6.67
N GLU A 126 -0.10 -8.38 -7.17
CA GLU A 126 1.16 -7.72 -6.78
C GLU A 126 1.12 -6.21 -7.09
N GLU A 127 0.75 -5.85 -8.32
CA GLU A 127 0.58 -4.44 -8.74
C GLU A 127 -0.41 -3.69 -7.83
N LEU A 128 -1.56 -4.32 -7.52
CA LEU A 128 -2.57 -3.72 -6.65
C LEU A 128 -2.05 -3.52 -5.22
N ILE A 129 -1.27 -4.46 -4.68
CA ILE A 129 -0.71 -4.34 -3.33
C ILE A 129 0.26 -3.16 -3.27
N ASP A 130 1.08 -2.98 -4.29
CA ASP A 130 2.01 -1.87 -4.38
C ASP A 130 1.27 -0.53 -4.51
N ASP A 131 0.23 -0.46 -5.34
CA ASP A 131 -0.63 0.73 -5.47
C ASP A 131 -1.34 1.08 -4.16
N VAL A 132 -1.85 0.07 -3.44
CA VAL A 132 -2.52 0.24 -2.15
C VAL A 132 -1.54 0.80 -1.10
N ARG A 133 -0.27 0.39 -1.11
CA ARG A 133 0.74 0.86 -0.16
C ARG A 133 1.14 2.33 -0.34
N VAL A 134 1.05 2.87 -1.55
CA VAL A 134 1.42 4.27 -1.84
C VAL A 134 0.24 5.25 -1.76
N LEU A 135 -0.98 4.72 -1.64
CA LEU A 135 -2.20 5.52 -1.51
C LEU A 135 -2.19 6.50 -0.31
N PRO A 136 -1.77 6.11 0.90
CA PRO A 136 -1.77 6.99 2.08
C PRO A 136 -0.88 8.21 1.88
N GLU A 137 0.31 7.99 1.32
CA GLU A 137 1.27 9.03 0.98
C GLU A 137 0.70 9.99 -0.07
N SER A 138 0.05 9.44 -1.09
CA SER A 138 -0.62 10.22 -2.15
C SER A 138 -1.73 11.10 -1.58
N LEU A 139 -2.54 10.56 -0.65
CA LEU A 139 -3.61 11.29 0.02
C LEU A 139 -3.08 12.39 0.94
N ALA A 140 -1.99 12.13 1.67
CA ALA A 140 -1.34 13.12 2.53
C ALA A 140 -0.77 14.30 1.73
N VAL A 141 -0.23 14.04 0.54
CA VAL A 141 0.24 15.11 -0.37
C VAL A 141 -0.94 15.95 -0.85
N GLU A 142 -2.03 15.33 -1.32
CA GLU A 142 -3.21 16.05 -1.82
C GLU A 142 -3.86 16.90 -0.72
N SER A 143 -4.04 16.36 0.48
CA SER A 143 -4.63 17.09 1.61
C SER A 143 -3.76 18.28 2.04
N GLY A 144 -2.43 18.12 2.04
CA GLY A 144 -1.48 19.20 2.32
C GLY A 144 -1.59 20.35 1.32
N TRP A 145 -1.76 20.06 0.03
CA TRP A 145 -1.99 21.09 -0.98
C TRP A 145 -3.31 21.84 -0.79
N ARG A 146 -4.40 21.12 -0.51
CA ARG A 146 -5.70 21.74 -0.23
C ARG A 146 -5.65 22.65 0.99
N TYR A 147 -5.04 22.20 2.08
CA TYR A 147 -4.87 22.99 3.30
C TYR A 147 -4.09 24.29 3.03
N LEU A 148 -3.00 24.23 2.27
CA LEU A 148 -2.22 25.42 1.91
C LEU A 148 -3.02 26.40 1.05
N ASP A 149 -3.84 25.90 0.12
CA ASP A 149 -4.65 26.72 -0.74
C ASP A 149 -5.80 27.41 0.03
N GLU A 150 -6.48 26.68 0.91
CA GLU A 150 -7.47 27.24 1.83
C GLU A 150 -6.87 28.30 2.75
N ARG A 151 -5.67 28.06 3.28
CA ARG A 151 -4.97 29.03 4.11
C ARG A 151 -4.60 30.28 3.33
N ARG A 152 -4.18 30.15 2.06
CA ARG A 152 -3.92 31.30 1.18
C ARG A 152 -5.20 32.09 0.91
N ALA A 153 -6.32 31.42 0.64
CA ALA A 153 -7.62 32.06 0.45
C ALA A 153 -8.06 32.81 1.71
N GLN A 154 -7.90 32.22 2.90
CA GLN A 154 -8.22 32.87 4.17
C GLN A 154 -7.33 34.09 4.46
N VAL A 155 -6.04 34.03 4.12
CA VAL A 155 -5.13 35.18 4.24
C VAL A 155 -5.51 36.29 3.25
N ALA A 156 -5.92 35.94 2.02
CA ALA A 156 -6.36 36.91 1.03
C ALA A 156 -7.67 37.62 1.43
N LEU A 157 -8.54 36.95 2.19
CA LEU A 157 -9.76 37.53 2.75
C LEU A 157 -9.53 38.38 4.01
N ARG A 158 -8.33 38.33 4.61
CA ARG A 158 -8.02 39.20 5.74
C ARG A 158 -7.86 40.64 5.25
N PRO A 159 -8.64 41.60 5.77
CA PRO A 159 -8.43 43.00 5.48
C PRO A 159 -7.00 43.38 5.90
N SER A 160 -6.27 44.07 5.02
CA SER A 160 -4.93 44.58 5.33
C SER A 160 -5.00 45.38 6.63
N PRO A 161 -4.01 45.26 7.53
CA PRO A 161 -3.93 46.14 8.68
C PRO A 161 -3.85 47.58 8.14
N THR A 162 -4.93 48.33 8.32
CA THR A 162 -4.95 49.76 8.05
C THR A 162 -3.86 50.36 8.93
N ALA A 163 -2.73 50.71 8.32
CA ALA A 163 -1.70 51.47 9.01
C ALA A 163 -2.39 52.72 9.57
N PRO A 164 -2.26 53.01 10.88
CA PRO A 164 -2.72 54.30 11.37
C PRO A 164 -2.01 55.35 10.53
N ALA A 165 -2.79 56.23 9.90
CA ALA A 165 -2.28 57.37 9.16
C ALA A 165 -1.52 58.26 10.15
N ALA A 166 -0.24 57.94 10.35
CA ALA A 166 0.70 58.86 10.96
C ALA A 166 0.76 60.04 10.01
N ARG A 167 0.09 61.13 10.40
CA ARG A 167 0.24 62.43 9.74
C ARG A 167 1.74 62.66 9.54
N PRO A 168 2.21 62.94 8.32
CA PRO A 168 3.53 63.52 8.17
C PRO A 168 3.47 64.89 8.83
N THR A 169 3.99 64.99 10.06
CA THR A 169 4.32 66.26 10.68
C THR A 169 5.28 66.94 9.72
N ALA A 170 4.84 68.05 9.14
CA ALA A 170 5.65 68.91 8.30
C ALA A 170 6.90 69.32 9.10
N ALA A 171 8.03 68.71 8.80
CA ALA A 171 9.33 69.25 9.18
C ALA A 171 9.52 70.53 8.35
N GLN A 172 9.33 71.66 9.00
CA GLN A 172 9.64 72.98 8.48
C GLN A 172 11.16 73.05 8.27
N PRO A 173 11.67 73.26 7.05
CA PRO A 173 13.09 73.48 6.85
C PRO A 173 13.38 74.95 7.13
N ASP A 174 14.13 75.21 8.20
CA ASP A 174 14.64 76.54 8.50
C ASP A 174 15.66 76.94 7.44
N GLY A 175 15.43 78.09 6.83
CA GLY A 175 16.08 78.51 5.59
C GLY A 175 17.49 79.02 5.82
N ALA A 176 18.49 78.30 5.32
CA ALA A 176 19.77 78.90 4.96
C ALA A 176 19.62 79.67 3.64
N ARG A 177 19.59 81.00 3.73
CA ARG A 177 19.96 81.93 2.65
C ARG A 177 21.46 82.19 2.84
N VAL A 178 22.36 82.08 1.86
CA VAL A 178 22.63 82.94 0.69
C VAL A 178 23.52 82.07 -0.27
N VAL A 179 23.41 82.02 -1.59
CA VAL A 179 23.83 82.98 -2.65
C VAL A 179 23.41 82.40 -4.02
N PRO A 180 22.94 83.19 -5.01
CA PRO A 180 22.69 82.75 -6.39
C PRO A 180 23.90 83.04 -7.31
N PRO A 181 24.05 82.38 -8.48
CA PRO A 181 23.54 83.04 -9.69
C PRO A 181 22.98 82.10 -10.79
N ALA A 182 22.03 82.70 -11.51
CA ALA A 182 21.75 82.59 -12.95
C ALA A 182 21.49 81.19 -13.53
N ALA A 183 20.23 80.82 -13.73
CA ALA A 183 19.40 81.16 -14.91
C ALA A 183 19.39 80.02 -15.94
N SER A 184 18.22 79.41 -16.10
CA SER A 184 17.79 78.78 -17.34
C SER A 184 16.33 79.19 -17.47
N PRO A 185 15.89 79.79 -18.59
CA PRO A 185 15.46 78.97 -19.72
C PRO A 185 15.77 79.70 -21.06
N ALA A 186 15.41 79.29 -22.27
CA ALA A 186 14.15 78.72 -22.69
C ALA A 186 14.17 78.41 -24.21
N VAL A 187 13.42 77.37 -24.58
CA VAL A 187 12.41 77.40 -25.67
C VAL A 187 12.85 77.32 -27.16
N ARG A 188 12.47 76.16 -27.73
CA ARG A 188 11.85 75.83 -29.03
C ARG A 188 12.50 76.22 -30.38
N ARG A 189 12.70 75.15 -31.16
CA ARG A 189 12.20 74.91 -32.54
C ARG A 189 12.01 76.15 -33.43
N ARG A 190 12.86 76.32 -34.44
CA ARG A 190 12.61 75.83 -35.81
C ARG A 190 13.91 75.77 -36.59
#